data_AF-A0A3P9NWE3-F1
#
_entry.id   AF-A0A3P9NWE3-F1
#
_cell.length_a   1.000
_cell.length_b   1.000
_cell.length_c   1.000
_cell.angle_alpha   90.00
_cell.angle_beta   90.00
_cell.angle_gamma   90.00
#
_symmetry.space_group_name_H-M   'P 1'
#
loop_
_entity.id
_entity.type
_entity.pdbx_description
1 polymer ?
#
loop_
_entity_poly.entity_id
_entity_poly.type
_entity_poly.pdbx_seq_one_letter_code
_entity_poly.pdbx_strand_id
1 'polypeptide(L)'
;APPGGAAVNLLTRERASNQSGAADEEKQFADCADLYKAGFHRNSVYTIQINPQETRKVFCNMESAGGGWTVIQRRQDGSEDFQRTWKEYKLGFGSLLAEHWLGNEHIYQLTSRRQHVLRIELTDWDGHQAFSLYDRFQIGNEKQNYR
;
A
#
# COMPACT_ATOMS: atom_id res chain seq x y z
N ALA A 1 -19.44 8.90 18.88
CA ALA A 1 -18.04 8.45 19.07
C ALA A 1 -17.32 8.64 17.74
N PRO A 2 -16.09 9.17 17.71
CA PRO A 2 -15.31 9.18 16.48
C PRO A 2 -15.12 7.73 16.05
N PRO A 3 -15.27 7.42 14.76
CA PRO A 3 -15.21 6.03 14.36
C PRO A 3 -13.82 5.45 14.59
N GLY A 4 -13.77 4.21 15.07
CA GLY A 4 -12.52 3.45 15.09
C GLY A 4 -11.87 3.45 13.70
N GLY A 5 -10.55 3.45 13.67
CA GLY A 5 -9.75 3.49 12.44
C GLY A 5 -9.31 2.09 12.00
N ALA A 6 -9.04 1.94 10.71
CA ALA A 6 -8.37 0.75 10.18
C ALA A 6 -7.40 1.15 9.07
N ALA A 7 -6.24 0.51 9.01
CA ALA A 7 -5.32 0.67 7.89
C ALA A 7 -4.74 -0.69 7.48
N VAL A 8 -4.59 -0.89 6.18
CA VAL A 8 -3.96 -2.07 5.61
C VAL A 8 -2.76 -1.63 4.78
N ASN A 9 -1.59 -2.17 5.14
CA ASN A 9 -0.31 -1.68 4.67
C ASN A 9 0.52 -2.83 4.07
N LEU A 10 1.20 -2.55 2.96
CA LEU A 10 2.13 -3.48 2.31
C LEU A 10 3.57 -2.97 2.43
N LEU A 11 4.48 -3.85 2.82
CA LEU A 11 5.92 -3.62 2.79
C LEU A 11 6.61 -4.70 1.98
N THR A 12 7.43 -4.31 1.01
CA THR A 12 8.19 -5.26 0.21
C THR A 12 9.27 -5.91 1.06
N ARG A 13 9.24 -7.25 1.11
CA ARG A 13 10.27 -8.05 1.77
C ARG A 13 11.47 -8.15 0.84
N GLU A 14 12.62 -7.72 1.31
CA GLU A 14 13.86 -7.86 0.54
C GLU A 14 14.18 -9.33 0.28
N ARG A 15 14.70 -9.62 -0.91
CA ARG A 15 15.71 -10.68 -1.04
C ARG A 15 17.07 -10.04 -0.80
N ALA A 16 17.94 -10.73 -0.07
CA ALA A 16 19.34 -10.34 0.02
C ALA A 16 19.94 -10.33 -1.39
N SER A 17 20.22 -9.15 -1.93
CA SER A 17 21.01 -8.98 -3.15
C SER A 17 21.97 -7.82 -2.96
N ASN A 18 23.26 -8.15 -3.10
CA ASN A 18 24.40 -7.26 -3.02
C ASN A 18 24.24 -6.06 -3.95
N GLN A 19 24.59 -4.90 -3.42
CA GLN A 19 24.57 -3.62 -4.13
C GLN A 19 25.68 -3.56 -5.18
N SER A 20 25.33 -3.17 -6.40
CA SER A 20 26.25 -2.50 -7.32
C SER A 20 25.49 -1.36 -7.97
N GLY A 21 25.91 -0.12 -7.66
CA GLY A 21 25.33 1.09 -8.22
C GLY A 21 25.73 1.31 -9.67
N ALA A 22 24.84 1.94 -10.43
CA ALA A 22 25.13 2.70 -11.64
C ALA A 22 24.08 3.81 -11.79
N ALA A 23 24.52 4.91 -12.39
CA ALA A 23 23.89 6.23 -12.39
C ALA A 23 22.72 6.38 -13.38
N ASP A 24 21.86 7.36 -13.04
CA ASP A 24 21.01 8.18 -13.92
C ASP A 24 20.16 7.45 -14.99
N GLU A 25 19.28 6.57 -14.51
CA GLU A 25 17.94 6.46 -15.10
C GLU A 25 16.97 7.14 -14.12
N GLU A 26 15.93 7.78 -14.65
CA GLU A 26 14.81 8.32 -13.88
C GLU A 26 14.31 7.21 -12.93
N LYS A 27 14.73 7.28 -11.65
CA LYS A 27 14.75 6.11 -10.77
C LYS A 27 13.31 5.72 -10.46
N GLN A 28 12.77 4.75 -11.19
CA GLN A 28 11.39 4.33 -11.06
C GLN A 28 11.26 3.45 -9.83
N PHE A 29 10.59 3.98 -8.81
CA PHE A 29 10.32 3.26 -7.56
C PHE A 29 9.14 2.32 -7.76
N ALA A 30 9.29 1.04 -7.44
CA ALA A 30 8.21 0.07 -7.61
C ALA A 30 7.17 0.17 -6.49
N ASP A 31 7.56 0.67 -5.31
CA ASP A 31 6.75 0.73 -4.11
C ASP A 31 7.31 1.77 -3.11
N CYS A 32 6.61 1.96 -1.99
CA CYS A 32 7.05 2.86 -0.91
C CYS A 32 8.33 2.41 -0.21
N ALA A 33 8.70 1.13 -0.25
CA ALA A 33 9.93 0.65 0.36
C ALA A 33 11.15 1.08 -0.47
N ASP A 34 11.05 1.05 -1.79
CA ASP A 34 12.09 1.58 -2.70
C ASP A 34 12.26 3.09 -2.52
N LEU A 35 11.16 3.84 -2.38
CA LEU A 35 11.18 5.26 -2.05
C LEU A 35 11.87 5.52 -0.71
N TYR A 36 11.52 4.76 0.32
CA TYR A 36 12.11 4.93 1.65
C TYR A 36 13.62 4.75 1.62
N LYS A 37 14.12 3.70 0.95
CA LYS A 37 15.57 3.47 0.78
C LYS A 37 16.29 4.55 0.00
N ALA A 38 15.58 5.25 -0.89
CA ALA A 38 16.12 6.39 -1.62
C ALA A 38 16.14 7.69 -0.81
N GLY A 39 15.74 7.67 0.46
CA GLY A 39 15.79 8.80 1.38
C GLY A 39 14.48 9.57 1.51
N PHE A 40 13.38 9.08 0.93
CA PHE A 40 12.07 9.71 1.08
C PHE A 40 11.41 9.24 2.39
N HIS A 41 11.57 10.03 3.46
CA HIS A 41 11.14 9.66 4.82
C HIS A 41 9.93 10.43 5.34
N ARG A 42 9.16 11.10 4.47
CA ARG A 42 7.95 11.86 4.88
C ARG A 42 6.69 11.15 4.44
N ASN A 43 5.67 11.15 5.29
CA ASN A 43 4.34 10.68 4.89
C ASN A 43 3.77 11.57 3.79
N SER A 44 3.45 11.00 2.63
CA SER A 44 2.86 11.74 1.51
C SER A 44 2.29 10.79 0.47
N VAL A 45 1.61 11.37 -0.52
CA VAL A 45 1.30 10.69 -1.77
C VAL A 45 2.51 10.74 -2.68
N TYR A 46 2.94 9.58 -3.15
CA TYR A 46 4.04 9.40 -4.10
C TYR A 46 3.55 8.70 -5.36
N THR A 47 4.28 8.90 -6.46
CA THR A 47 4.07 8.13 -7.69
C THR A 47 5.03 6.96 -7.72
N ILE A 48 4.50 5.75 -7.92
CA ILE A 48 5.27 4.51 -8.07
C ILE A 48 4.95 3.87 -9.42
N GLN A 49 5.83 2.99 -9.89
CA GLN A 49 5.62 2.22 -11.10
C GLN A 49 5.16 0.80 -10.76
N ILE A 50 3.86 0.55 -10.91
CA ILE A 50 3.26 -0.75 -10.60
C ILE A 50 3.44 -1.76 -11.74
N ASN A 51 3.60 -1.28 -12.98
CA ASN A 51 4.06 -2.08 -14.12
C ASN A 51 4.87 -1.26 -15.15
N PRO A 52 5.64 -1.89 -16.06
CA PRO A 52 6.48 -1.15 -17.03
C PRO A 52 5.74 -0.10 -17.86
N GLN A 53 4.42 -0.20 -17.95
CA GLN A 53 3.56 0.66 -18.76
C GLN A 53 2.66 1.57 -17.91
N GLU A 54 2.67 1.43 -16.57
CA GLU A 54 1.70 2.07 -15.69
C GLU A 54 2.35 2.57 -14.40
N THR A 55 2.10 3.85 -14.13
CA THR A 55 2.42 4.49 -12.85
C THR A 55 1.15 4.76 -12.07
N ARG A 56 1.27 4.77 -10.74
CA ARG A 56 0.15 4.99 -9.83
C ARG A 56 0.55 5.84 -8.66
N LYS A 57 -0.37 6.71 -8.23
CA LYS A 57 -0.24 7.43 -6.96
C LYS A 57 -0.65 6.52 -5.81
N VAL A 58 0.16 6.49 -4.77
CA VAL A 58 -0.09 5.74 -3.53
C VAL A 58 0.24 6.61 -2.33
N PHE A 59 -0.42 6.38 -1.20
CA PHE A 59 0.01 6.97 0.06
C PHE A 59 1.09 6.10 0.69
N CYS A 60 2.24 6.70 1.01
CA CYS A 60 3.32 6.05 1.70
C CYS A 60 3.38 6.49 3.16
N ASN A 61 3.29 5.54 4.09
CA ASN A 61 3.63 5.76 5.49
C ASN A 61 5.12 5.46 5.68
N MET A 62 5.89 6.53 5.81
CA MET A 62 7.35 6.52 5.93
C MET A 62 7.82 6.70 7.38
N GLU A 63 6.93 7.09 8.30
CA GLU A 63 7.33 7.47 9.66
C GLU A 63 7.04 6.39 10.69
N SER A 64 5.97 5.61 10.49
CA SER A 64 5.53 4.60 11.46
C SER A 64 6.14 3.22 11.18
N ALA A 65 6.35 2.42 12.23
CA ALA A 65 6.73 1.02 12.13
C ALA A 65 7.93 0.74 11.18
N GLY A 66 8.94 1.61 11.19
CA GLY A 66 10.15 1.50 10.36
C GLY A 66 10.04 2.07 8.94
N GLY A 67 8.87 2.60 8.55
CA GLY A 67 8.68 3.29 7.27
C GLY A 67 8.61 2.37 6.04
N GLY A 68 8.39 2.98 4.88
CA GLY A 68 8.33 2.28 3.58
C GLY A 68 7.01 1.55 3.30
N TRP A 69 5.96 1.83 4.05
CA TRP A 69 4.67 1.14 3.93
C TRP A 69 3.81 1.77 2.84
N THR A 70 3.38 0.96 1.88
CA THR A 70 2.35 1.34 0.90
C THR A 70 0.96 1.09 1.50
N VAL A 71 0.17 2.13 1.69
CA VAL A 71 -1.17 2.02 2.31
C VAL A 71 -2.21 1.67 1.25
N ILE A 72 -2.75 0.45 1.31
CA ILE A 72 -3.70 -0.06 0.31
C ILE A 72 -5.16 0.15 0.70
N GLN A 73 -5.44 0.32 1.99
CA GLN A 73 -6.75 0.68 2.52
C GLN A 73 -6.58 1.57 3.75
N ARG A 74 -7.44 2.58 3.88
CA ARG A 74 -7.56 3.38 5.11
C ARG A 74 -9.03 3.69 5.43
N ARG A 75 -9.40 3.54 6.71
CA ARG A 75 -10.64 4.01 7.36
C ARG A 75 -10.29 4.89 8.56
N GLN A 76 -11.02 5.98 8.75
CA GLN A 76 -10.76 6.93 9.83
C GLN A 76 -12.01 7.68 10.33
N ASP A 77 -12.97 7.98 9.45
CA ASP A 77 -14.07 8.93 9.75
C ASP A 77 -15.41 8.52 9.12
N GLY A 78 -15.43 7.50 8.27
CA GLY A 78 -16.63 7.04 7.56
C GLY A 78 -17.09 7.98 6.45
N SER A 79 -16.24 8.91 6.00
CA SER A 79 -16.55 9.85 4.92
C SER A 79 -16.67 9.18 3.54
N GLU A 80 -16.03 8.03 3.34
CA GLU A 80 -16.12 7.28 2.09
C GLU A 80 -17.02 6.05 2.26
N ASP A 81 -17.95 5.85 1.31
CA ASP A 81 -18.77 4.64 1.26
C ASP A 81 -17.92 3.46 0.74
N PHE A 82 -17.90 2.35 1.48
CA PHE A 82 -17.24 1.10 1.09
C PHE A 82 -18.22 0.05 0.55
N GLN A 83 -19.52 0.33 0.49
CA GLN A 83 -20.52 -0.51 -0.17
C GLN A 83 -20.48 -0.27 -1.69
N ARG A 84 -19.40 -0.74 -2.32
CA ARG A 84 -19.07 -0.47 -3.72
C ARG A 84 -19.24 -1.68 -4.63
N THR A 85 -19.35 -1.41 -5.92
CA THR A 85 -19.44 -2.42 -6.97
C THR A 85 -18.10 -3.13 -7.20
N TRP A 86 -18.13 -4.31 -7.84
CA TRP A 86 -16.92 -5.03 -8.25
C TRP A 86 -15.96 -4.16 -9.08
N LYS A 87 -16.51 -3.38 -10.01
CA LYS A 87 -15.72 -2.49 -10.88
C LYS A 87 -15.00 -1.41 -10.08
N GLU A 88 -15.64 -0.85 -9.07
CA GLU A 88 -15.02 0.13 -8.17
C GLU A 88 -13.96 -0.51 -7.28
N TYR A 89 -14.20 -1.69 -6.73
CA TYR A 89 -13.16 -2.43 -5.99
C TYR A 89 -11.97 -2.81 -6.85
N LYS A 90 -12.18 -3.11 -8.13
CA LYS A 90 -11.10 -3.35 -9.09
C LYS A 90 -10.23 -2.11 -9.31
N LEU A 91 -10.86 -0.96 -9.56
CA LEU A 91 -10.19 0.29 -9.94
C LEU A 91 -9.71 1.13 -8.74
N GLY A 92 -10.24 0.87 -7.55
CA GLY A 92 -10.04 1.69 -6.36
C GLY A 92 -10.97 2.90 -6.31
N PHE A 93 -11.12 3.46 -5.11
CA PHE A 93 -11.99 4.59 -4.80
C PHE A 93 -11.52 5.33 -3.54
N GLY A 94 -12.12 6.49 -3.28
CA GLY A 94 -11.76 7.36 -2.17
C GLY A 94 -10.53 8.24 -2.42
N SER A 95 -9.99 8.80 -1.35
CA SER A 95 -8.89 9.75 -1.36
C SER A 95 -7.67 9.19 -0.64
N LEU A 96 -6.52 9.16 -1.31
CA LEU A 96 -5.25 8.67 -0.75
C LEU A 96 -4.80 9.43 0.51
N LEU A 97 -5.32 10.64 0.73
CA LEU A 97 -5.03 11.45 1.92
C LEU A 97 -6.05 11.24 3.06
N ALA A 98 -7.13 10.50 2.81
CA ALA A 98 -8.22 10.24 3.74
C ALA A 98 -8.61 8.75 3.70
N GLU A 99 -9.89 8.42 3.50
CA GLU A 99 -10.35 7.04 3.33
C GLU A 99 -10.25 6.60 1.87
N HIS A 100 -9.68 5.41 1.63
CA HIS A 100 -9.55 4.86 0.28
C HIS A 100 -9.43 3.35 0.26
N TRP A 101 -9.69 2.80 -0.93
CA TRP A 101 -9.26 1.48 -1.37
C TRP A 101 -8.41 1.64 -2.63
N LEU A 102 -7.18 1.12 -2.63
CA LEU A 102 -6.24 1.33 -3.75
C LEU A 102 -6.72 0.69 -5.06
N GLY A 103 -7.47 -0.40 -4.98
CA GLY A 103 -7.97 -1.16 -6.12
C GLY A 103 -7.31 -2.52 -6.26
N ASN A 104 -8.12 -3.56 -6.48
CA ASN A 104 -7.65 -4.94 -6.52
C ASN A 104 -6.66 -5.18 -7.66
N GLU A 105 -6.86 -4.56 -8.83
CA GLU A 105 -5.93 -4.73 -9.95
C GLU A 105 -4.55 -4.15 -9.61
N HIS A 106 -4.51 -2.98 -8.96
CA HIS A 106 -3.26 -2.36 -8.55
C HIS A 106 -2.56 -3.17 -7.44
N ILE A 107 -3.33 -3.67 -6.45
CA ILE A 107 -2.79 -4.54 -5.38
C ILE A 107 -2.24 -5.85 -5.96
N TYR A 108 -2.91 -6.42 -6.97
CA TYR A 108 -2.44 -7.61 -7.68
C TYR A 108 -1.11 -7.33 -8.39
N GLN A 109 -1.03 -6.22 -9.13
CA GLN A 109 0.20 -5.84 -9.84
C GLN A 109 1.38 -5.62 -8.89
N LEU A 110 1.16 -4.97 -7.74
CA LEU A 110 2.16 -4.82 -6.69
C LEU A 110 2.62 -6.17 -6.14
N THR A 111 1.67 -6.98 -5.68
CA THR A 111 1.97 -8.19 -4.90
C THR A 111 2.37 -9.41 -5.74
N SER A 112 2.12 -9.41 -7.05
CA SER A 112 2.49 -10.50 -7.95
C SER A 112 3.98 -10.58 -8.30
N ARG A 113 4.71 -9.47 -8.12
CA ARG A 113 6.11 -9.36 -8.58
C ARG A 113 7.13 -9.60 -7.48
N ARG A 114 6.81 -9.16 -6.26
CA ARG A 114 7.69 -9.22 -5.10
C ARG A 114 6.92 -9.75 -3.91
N GLN A 115 7.63 -10.38 -2.98
CA GLN A 115 7.02 -10.82 -1.74
C GLN A 115 6.72 -9.60 -0.85
N HIS A 116 5.49 -9.47 -0.39
CA HIS A 116 5.09 -8.40 0.52
C HIS A 116 4.70 -8.95 1.89
N VAL A 117 5.02 -8.19 2.93
CA VAL A 117 4.48 -8.33 4.28
C VAL A 117 3.23 -7.46 4.36
N LEU A 118 2.16 -8.00 4.95
CA LEU A 118 0.93 -7.25 5.23
C LEU A 118 0.91 -6.84 6.70
N ARG A 119 0.61 -5.57 6.97
CA ARG A 119 0.36 -5.05 8.32
C ARG A 119 -1.05 -4.46 8.38
N ILE A 120 -1.89 -5.06 9.20
CA ILE A 120 -3.24 -4.57 9.48
C ILE A 120 -3.20 -3.85 10.82
N GLU A 121 -3.66 -2.61 10.85
CA GLU A 121 -3.74 -1.77 12.05
C GLU A 121 -5.20 -1.43 12.31
N LEU A 122 -5.62 -1.54 13.56
CA LEU A 122 -6.97 -1.24 14.03
C LEU A 122 -6.86 -0.26 15.20
N THR A 123 -7.72 0.75 15.21
CA THR A 123 -7.88 1.70 16.31
C THR A 123 -9.33 1.63 16.77
N ASP A 124 -9.57 1.41 18.07
CA ASP A 124 -10.92 1.45 18.62
C ASP A 124 -11.40 2.89 18.88
N TRP A 125 -12.64 3.02 19.35
CA TRP A 125 -13.29 4.31 19.63
C TRP A 125 -12.66 5.06 20.82
N ASP A 126 -11.94 4.34 21.68
CA ASP A 126 -11.24 4.86 22.85
C ASP A 126 -9.77 5.22 22.50
N GLY A 127 -9.35 4.98 21.26
CA GLY A 127 -8.02 5.29 20.73
C GLY A 127 -6.98 4.18 20.95
N HIS A 128 -7.37 3.00 21.47
CA HIS A 128 -6.44 1.88 21.60
C HIS A 128 -6.10 1.29 20.23
N GLN A 129 -4.82 1.03 20.02
CA GLN A 129 -4.29 0.49 18.76
C GLN A 129 -3.85 -0.96 18.91
N ALA A 130 -4.20 -1.78 17.93
CA ALA A 130 -3.70 -3.14 17.77
C ALA A 130 -3.24 -3.36 16.33
N PHE A 131 -2.29 -4.28 16.13
CA PHE A 131 -1.85 -4.65 14.78
C PHE A 131 -1.64 -6.15 14.63
N SER A 132 -1.70 -6.61 13.38
CA SER A 132 -1.34 -7.98 12.97
C SER A 132 -0.42 -7.94 11.77
N LEU A 133 0.58 -8.83 11.74
CA LEU A 133 1.56 -8.95 10.66
C LEU A 133 1.45 -10.31 9.97
N TYR A 134 1.48 -10.31 8.65
CA TYR A 134 1.52 -11.51 7.82
C TYR A 134 2.74 -11.46 6.92
N ASP A 135 3.61 -12.46 7.04
CA ASP A 135 4.93 -12.52 6.39
C ASP A 135 4.91 -12.60 4.86
N ARG A 136 3.77 -13.01 4.30
CA ARG A 136 3.56 -13.16 2.87
C ARG A 136 2.11 -12.85 2.52
N PHE A 137 1.94 -11.86 1.68
CA PHE A 137 0.65 -11.47 1.13
C PHE A 137 0.74 -11.29 -0.38
N GLN A 138 -0.23 -11.87 -1.06
CA GLN A 138 -0.44 -11.75 -2.50
C GLN A 138 -1.90 -12.06 -2.79
N ILE A 139 -2.46 -11.40 -3.79
CA ILE A 139 -3.74 -11.76 -4.38
C ILE A 139 -3.53 -12.28 -5.81
N GLY A 140 -4.47 -13.06 -6.32
CA GLY A 140 -4.53 -13.50 -7.71
C GLY A 140 -5.02 -12.41 -8.66
N ASN A 141 -5.09 -12.72 -9.95
CA ASN A 141 -5.66 -11.82 -10.95
C ASN A 141 -7.19 -11.84 -10.95
N GLU A 142 -7.81 -10.99 -11.79
CA GLU A 142 -9.27 -10.92 -11.93
C GLU A 142 -9.92 -12.26 -12.30
N LYS A 143 -9.28 -13.09 -13.15
CA LYS A 143 -9.82 -14.41 -13.53
C LYS A 143 -9.90 -15.38 -12.33
N GLN A 144 -9.08 -15.13 -11.31
CA GLN A 144 -9.08 -15.86 -10.04
C GLN A 144 -9.89 -15.14 -8.96
N ASN A 145 -10.65 -14.11 -9.32
CA ASN A 145 -11.42 -13.26 -8.40
C ASN A 145 -10.57 -12.61 -7.30
N TYR A 146 -9.30 -12.32 -7.58
CA TYR A 146 -8.35 -11.76 -6.62
C TYR A 146 -8.17 -12.60 -5.33
N ARG A 147 -8.28 -13.93 -5.45
CA ARG A 147 -8.07 -14.87 -4.34
C ARG A 147 -6.63 -14.91 -3.84
#